data_AF-A0A929UGF4-F1
#
_entry.id   AF-A0A929UGF4-F1
#
_cell.length_a   1.000
_cell.length_b   1.000
_cell.length_c   1.000
_cell.angle_alpha   90.00
_cell.angle_beta   90.00
_cell.angle_gamma   90.00
#
_symmetry.space_group_name_H-M   'P 1'
#
loop_
_entity.id
_entity.type
_entity.pdbx_description
1 polymer ?
#
loop_
_entity_poly.entity_id
_entity_poly.type
_entity_poly.pdbx_seq_one_letter_code
_entity_poly.pdbx_strand_id
1 'polypeptide(L)' 'MKLTAKRKRFVDEWLIDFNGTQAAIRAGYSEKTAAATAARLLRNVNI' A
#
# COMPACT_ATOMS: atom_id res chain seq x y z
N MET A 1 16.93 -3.17 -4.24
CA MET A 1 15.62 -3.84 -4.26
C MET A 1 14.68 -3.06 -5.18
N LYS A 2 14.10 -3.68 -6.21
CA LYS A 2 13.22 -2.96 -7.15
C LYS A 2 11.80 -2.96 -6.57
N LEU A 3 11.27 -1.77 -6.25
CA LEU A 3 9.90 -1.62 -5.78
C LEU A 3 8.96 -2.12 -6.89
N THR A 4 8.09 -3.08 -6.59
CA THR A 4 7.13 -3.58 -7.58
C THR A 4 6.13 -2.46 -7.92
N ALA A 5 5.61 -2.46 -9.15
CA ALA A 5 4.68 -1.42 -9.61
C ALA A 5 3.47 -1.23 -8.66
N LYS A 6 2.98 -2.32 -8.05
CA LYS A 6 1.90 -2.27 -7.05
C LYS A 6 2.28 -1.57 -5.76
N ARG A 7 3.52 -1.77 -5.27
CA ARG A 7 4.02 -1.09 -4.07
C ARG A 7 4.25 0.39 -4.32
N LYS A 8 4.74 0.76 -5.52
CA LYS A 8 4.88 2.17 -5.90
C LYS A 8 3.53 2.87 -5.90
N ARG A 9 2.51 2.27 -6.53
CA ARG A 9 1.13 2.79 -6.51
C ARG A 9 0.56 2.93 -5.10
N PHE A 10 0.85 1.98 -4.21
CA PHE A 10 0.45 2.09 -2.81
C PHE A 10 1.07 3.32 -2.13
N VAL A 11 2.35 3.60 -2.36
CA VAL A 11 3.02 4.79 -1.80
C VAL A 11 2.42 6.07 -2.38
N ASP A 12 2.23 6.12 -3.70
CA ASP A 12 1.64 7.28 -4.38
C ASP A 12 0.25 7.61 -3.83
N GLU A 13 -0.60 6.60 -3.63
CA GLU A 13 -1.95 6.77 -3.08
C GLU A 13 -1.94 7.09 -1.58
N TRP A 14 -1.04 6.47 -0.81
CA TRP A 14 -0.93 6.72 0.62
C TRP A 14 -0.50 8.16 0.93
N LEU A 15 0.33 8.76 0.06
CA LEU A 15 0.74 10.16 0.21
C LEU A 15 -0.40 11.17 -0.02
N ILE A 16 -1.52 10.76 -0.62
CA ILE A 16 -2.66 11.66 -0.89
C ILE A 16 -3.50 11.85 0.38
N ASP A 17 -3.90 10.74 1.02
CA ASP A 17 -4.90 10.74 2.09
C ASP A 17 -4.42 10.11 3.40
N PHE A 18 -3.17 9.65 3.45
CA PHE A 18 -2.58 8.89 4.56
C PHE A 18 -3.41 7.66 4.98
N ASN A 19 -4.31 7.18 4.12
CA ASN A 19 -5.18 6.05 4.40
C ASN A 19 -4.61 4.79 3.76
N GLY A 20 -3.85 4.02 4.55
CA GLY A 20 -3.22 2.78 4.07
C GLY A 20 -4.21 1.76 3.50
N THR A 21 -5.39 1.60 4.09
CA THR A 21 -6.39 0.64 3.60
C THR A 21 -6.90 1.04 2.22
N GLN A 22 -7.26 2.32 2.04
CA GLN A 22 -7.73 2.82 0.75
C GLN A 22 -6.62 2.84 -0.30
N ALA A 23 -5.41 3.22 0.07
CA ALA A 23 -4.24 3.15 -0.79
C ALA A 23 -3.96 1.72 -1.28
N ALA A 24 -4.13 0.71 -0.42
CA ALA A 24 -4.00 -0.69 -0.82
C ALA A 24 -5.09 -1.12 -1.81
N ILE A 25 -6.33 -0.69 -1.62
CA ILE A 25 -7.44 -0.96 -2.55
C ILE A 25 -7.14 -0.34 -3.92
N ARG A 26 -6.80 0.95 -3.95
CA ARG A 26 -6.48 1.69 -5.19
C ARG A 26 -5.22 1.19 -5.89
N ALA A 27 -4.25 0.69 -5.13
CA ALA A 27 -3.07 0.00 -5.66
C ALA A 27 -3.37 -1.39 -6.26
N GLY A 28 -4.61 -1.89 -6.14
CA GLY A 28 -5.07 -3.16 -6.71
C GLY A 28 -4.79 -4.38 -5.82
N TYR A 29 -4.80 -4.19 -4.50
CA TYR A 29 -4.87 -5.28 -3.53
C TYR A 29 -6.32 -5.63 -3.19
N SER A 30 -6.55 -6.86 -2.73
CA SER A 30 -7.89 -7.33 -2.38
C SER A 30 -8.45 -6.53 -1.20
N GLU A 31 -9.66 -5.98 -1.36
CA GLU A 31 -10.35 -5.21 -0.32
C GLU A 31 -10.45 -5.97 1.01
N LYS A 32 -10.75 -7.28 0.95
CA LYS A 32 -10.85 -8.15 2.13
C LYS A 32 -9.56 -8.20 2.96
N THR A 33 -8.41 -8.01 2.32
CA THR A 33 -7.08 -8.07 2.98
C THR A 33 -6.31 -6.75 2.86
N ALA A 34 -6.97 -5.67 2.43
CA ALA A 34 -6.34 -4.39 2.17
C ALA A 34 -5.74 -3.78 3.44
N ALA A 35 -6.47 -3.82 4.56
CA ALA A 35 -5.99 -3.33 5.85
C ALA A 35 -4.75 -4.09 6.35
N ALA A 36 -4.79 -5.44 6.30
CA ALA A 36 -3.65 -6.27 6.69
C ALA A 36 -2.45 -6.09 5.75
N THR A 37 -2.70 -5.89 4.45
CA THR A 37 -1.67 -5.62 3.46
C THR A 37 -1.04 -4.26 3.66
N ALA A 38 -1.84 -3.22 3.90
CA ALA A 38 -1.38 -1.89 4.24
C ALA A 38 -0.53 -1.91 5.51
N ALA A 39 -0.98 -2.57 6.58
CA ALA A 39 -0.20 -2.70 7.82
C ALA A 39 1.16 -3.40 7.59
N ARG A 40 1.20 -4.41 6.73
CA ARG A 40 2.45 -5.11 6.36
C ARG A 40 3.36 -4.26 5.47
N LEU A 41 2.80 -3.46 4.57
CA LEU A 41 3.56 -2.53 3.72
C LEU A 41 4.14 -1.38 4.56
N LEU A 42 3.36 -0.84 5.49
CA LEU A 42 3.76 0.22 6.42
C LEU A 42 4.72 -0.28 7.51
N ARG A 43 4.67 -1.56 7.92
CA ARG A 43 5.64 -2.12 8.87
C ARG A 43 6.99 -2.44 8.25
N ASN A 44 7.00 -2.82 6.97
CA ASN A 44 8.25 -3.05 6.24
C ASN A 44 8.79 -1.72 5.68
N VAL A 45 9.02 -0.73 6.55
CA VAL A 45 9.74 0.51 6.19
C VAL A 45 11.22 0.19 6.01
N ASN A 46 11.50 -0.54 4.95
CA ASN A 46 12.78 -0.54 4.26
C ASN A 46 12.43 -0.39 2.77
N ILE A 47 11.88 0.79 2.46
CA ILE A 47 11.61 1.26 1.11
C ILE A 47 12.85 2.01 0.65
#